data_AF-A0AAW6K306-F1
#
_entry.id   AF-A0AAW6K306-F1
#
_cell.length_a   1.000
_cell.length_b   1.000
_cell.length_c   1.000
_cell.angle_alpha   90.00
_cell.angle_beta   90.00
_cell.angle_gamma   90.00
#
_symmetry.space_group_name_H-M   'P 1'
#
loop_
_entity.id
_entity.type
_entity.pdbx_description
1 polymer ?
#
loop_
_entity_poly.entity_id
_entity_poly.type
_entity_poly.pdbx_seq_one_letter_code
_entity_poly.pdbx_strand_id
1 'polypeptide(L)'
;MPLKPDEVNAKSRKNVWWKCRKCGNEWKSVVNARVKGTVCPVCAEREVLAGYNDLATTDSQLLSEWDYEQNKLKPTEVSRTSAKRAWWKCRHGHSWSMKINERTILNKGCRICEQEYLSLFPALAVSYYSNKKGLKAELGSDRLLGVPLETYIPSEKLAIESGSADENIEIMKAYMCEQRGIRLIKLPMKGTELDYADSLKRAFQNVHIFVSSDTEEDVEIIKNTFERWRDSQ
;
A
#
# COMPACT_ATOMS: atom_id res chain seq x y z
N MET A 1 -31.85 6.37 -45.37
CA MET A 1 -31.03 7.58 -45.61
C MET A 1 -30.61 8.18 -44.28
N PRO A 2 -29.39 8.75 -44.16
CA PRO A 2 -29.00 9.50 -42.96
C PRO A 2 -29.87 10.76 -42.82
N LEU A 3 -30.21 11.13 -41.58
CA LEU A 3 -30.94 12.37 -41.27
C LEU A 3 -30.07 13.58 -41.60
N LYS A 4 -30.62 14.54 -42.34
CA LYS A 4 -29.94 15.80 -42.64
C LYS A 4 -30.18 16.84 -41.52
N PRO A 5 -29.26 17.80 -41.33
CA PRO A 5 -29.41 18.83 -40.28
C PRO A 5 -30.69 19.67 -40.38
N ASP A 6 -31.19 19.92 -41.60
CA ASP A 6 -32.42 20.67 -41.90
C ASP A 6 -33.71 19.86 -41.64
N GLU A 7 -33.61 18.55 -41.39
CA GLU A 7 -34.74 17.65 -41.11
C GLU A 7 -35.02 17.50 -39.59
N VAL A 8 -34.28 18.21 -38.74
CA VAL A 8 -34.40 18.17 -37.28
C VAL A 8 -34.32 19.57 -36.66
N ASN A 9 -35.01 19.76 -35.54
CA ASN A 9 -34.93 21.00 -34.76
C ASN A 9 -34.41 20.74 -33.34
N ALA A 10 -34.19 21.81 -32.57
CA ALA A 10 -33.63 21.75 -31.22
C ALA A 10 -34.44 20.89 -30.22
N LYS A 11 -35.74 20.66 -30.46
CA LYS A 11 -36.62 19.84 -29.62
C LYS A 11 -36.68 18.37 -30.08
N SER A 12 -36.00 18.01 -31.16
CA SER A 12 -36.05 16.68 -31.77
C SER A 12 -35.62 15.58 -30.78
N ARG A 13 -36.41 14.50 -30.75
CA ARG A 13 -36.13 13.29 -29.96
C ARG A 13 -35.38 12.20 -30.75
N LYS A 14 -35.01 12.48 -32.01
CA LYS A 14 -34.25 11.53 -32.84
C LYS A 14 -32.82 11.38 -32.31
N ASN A 15 -32.31 10.15 -32.36
CA ASN A 15 -30.91 9.85 -32.07
C ASN A 15 -30.04 10.06 -33.31
N VAL A 16 -28.94 10.77 -33.15
CA VAL A 16 -27.93 10.96 -34.20
C VAL A 16 -26.53 10.70 -33.63
N TRP A 17 -25.58 10.41 -34.51
CA TRP A 17 -24.17 10.26 -34.14
C TRP A 17 -23.51 11.64 -34.05
N TRP A 18 -22.79 11.86 -32.96
CA TRP A 18 -22.01 13.07 -32.69
C TRP A 18 -20.53 12.71 -32.71
N LYS A 19 -19.69 13.61 -33.22
CA LYS A 19 -18.23 13.49 -33.16
C LYS A 19 -17.64 14.56 -32.26
N CYS A 20 -16.82 14.15 -31.29
CA CYS A 20 -16.22 15.07 -30.33
C CYS A 20 -15.06 15.80 -30.99
N ARG A 21 -15.04 17.13 -30.92
CA ARG A 21 -13.91 17.92 -31.44
C ARG A 21 -12.64 17.81 -30.58
N LYS A 22 -12.77 17.40 -29.30
CA LYS A 22 -11.65 17.31 -28.36
C LYS A 22 -10.93 15.97 -28.44
N CYS A 23 -11.66 14.87 -28.24
CA CYS A 23 -11.08 13.51 -28.19
C CYS A 23 -11.38 12.67 -29.43
N GLY A 24 -12.14 13.19 -30.40
CA GLY A 24 -12.50 12.44 -31.60
C GLY A 24 -13.59 11.37 -31.41
N ASN A 25 -14.00 11.05 -30.17
CA ASN A 25 -15.01 10.02 -29.89
C ASN A 25 -16.32 10.25 -30.66
N GLU A 26 -16.86 9.17 -31.21
CA GLU A 26 -18.16 9.16 -31.88
C GLU A 26 -19.19 8.47 -30.98
N TRP A 27 -20.29 9.15 -30.66
CA TRP A 27 -21.32 8.60 -29.78
C TRP A 27 -22.74 8.96 -30.25
N LYS A 28 -23.69 8.10 -29.90
CA LYS A 28 -25.10 8.29 -30.24
C LYS A 28 -25.82 9.05 -29.12
N SER A 29 -26.54 10.11 -29.46
CA SER A 29 -27.34 10.86 -28.49
C SER A 29 -28.53 11.57 -29.15
N VAL A 30 -29.54 11.88 -28.34
CA VAL A 30 -30.74 12.62 -28.76
C VAL A 30 -30.39 14.09 -28.99
N VAL A 31 -30.90 14.68 -30.08
CA VAL A 31 -30.65 16.09 -30.44
C VAL A 31 -31.02 17.05 -29.31
N ASN A 32 -32.22 16.94 -28.75
CA ASN A 32 -32.67 17.77 -27.63
C ASN A 32 -31.77 17.63 -26.38
N ALA A 33 -31.24 16.43 -26.09
CA ALA A 33 -30.35 16.22 -24.96
C ALA A 33 -28.98 16.91 -25.17
N ARG A 34 -28.46 16.89 -26.40
CA ARG A 34 -27.24 17.62 -26.77
C ARG A 34 -27.42 19.13 -26.63
N VAL A 35 -28.54 19.68 -27.11
CA VAL A 35 -28.88 21.10 -26.97
C VAL A 35 -28.98 21.51 -25.50
N LYS A 36 -29.53 20.63 -24.64
CA LYS A 36 -29.60 20.84 -23.19
C LYS A 36 -28.27 20.66 -22.45
N GLY A 37 -27.16 20.42 -23.15
CA GLY A 37 -25.82 20.40 -22.55
C GLY A 37 -25.22 19.02 -22.31
N THR A 38 -25.79 17.93 -22.81
CA THR A 38 -25.13 16.61 -22.73
C THR A 38 -23.77 16.67 -23.45
N VAL A 39 -22.68 16.31 -22.77
CA VAL A 39 -21.32 16.35 -23.32
C VAL A 39 -20.86 14.98 -23.85
N CYS A 40 -19.70 14.94 -24.50
CA CYS A 40 -19.07 13.70 -24.92
C CYS A 40 -18.83 12.78 -23.69
N PRO A 41 -19.26 11.50 -23.73
CA PRO A 41 -19.15 10.60 -22.59
C PRO A 41 -17.69 10.32 -22.19
N VAL A 42 -16.78 10.23 -23.16
CA VAL A 42 -15.32 10.09 -22.92
C VAL A 42 -14.76 11.33 -22.22
N CYS A 43 -15.04 12.54 -22.72
CA CYS A 43 -14.57 13.76 -22.06
C CYS A 43 -15.19 14.01 -20.68
N ALA A 44 -16.28 13.33 -20.36
CA ALA A 44 -16.92 13.35 -19.04
C ALA A 44 -16.53 12.14 -18.16
N GLU A 45 -15.53 11.36 -18.58
CA GLU A 45 -15.03 10.17 -17.88
C GLU A 45 -16.10 9.10 -17.60
N ARG A 46 -17.12 9.03 -18.47
CA ARG A 46 -18.20 8.03 -18.40
C ARG A 46 -17.94 6.81 -19.29
N GLU A 47 -17.11 7.00 -20.31
CA GLU A 47 -16.69 5.95 -21.25
C GLU A 47 -15.16 6.04 -21.45
N VAL A 48 -14.58 4.92 -21.85
CA VAL A 48 -13.15 4.78 -22.12
C VAL A 48 -12.91 4.80 -23.61
N LEU A 49 -11.96 5.62 -24.05
CA LEU A 49 -11.42 5.65 -25.40
C LEU A 49 -9.93 5.28 -25.35
N ALA A 50 -9.58 4.17 -25.97
CA ALA A 50 -8.20 3.72 -26.10
C ALA A 50 -7.33 4.77 -26.82
N GLY A 51 -6.13 5.00 -26.31
CA GLY A 51 -5.22 6.05 -26.76
C GLY A 51 -5.54 7.44 -26.21
N TYR A 52 -6.52 7.59 -25.32
CA TYR A 52 -6.93 8.90 -24.78
C TYR A 52 -7.08 8.93 -23.25
N ASN A 53 -8.04 8.17 -22.69
CA ASN A 53 -8.31 8.14 -21.24
C ASN A 53 -8.31 6.71 -20.66
N ASP A 54 -7.81 5.75 -21.41
CA ASP A 54 -7.58 4.39 -20.91
C ASP A 54 -6.31 4.32 -20.05
N LEU A 55 -6.26 3.29 -19.19
CA LEU A 55 -5.19 3.07 -18.23
C LEU A 55 -3.83 2.86 -18.89
N ALA A 56 -3.79 2.22 -20.07
CA ALA A 56 -2.53 2.00 -20.78
C ALA A 56 -1.90 3.32 -21.24
N THR A 57 -2.74 4.29 -21.58
CA THR A 57 -2.31 5.63 -21.99
C THR A 57 -1.98 6.52 -20.77
N THR A 58 -2.83 6.53 -19.74
CA THR A 58 -2.71 7.50 -18.64
C THR A 58 -1.77 7.07 -17.52
N ASP A 59 -1.57 5.76 -17.33
CA ASP A 59 -0.78 5.20 -16.22
C ASP A 59 0.12 4.05 -16.70
N SER A 60 0.81 4.26 -17.83
CA SER A 60 1.65 3.27 -18.52
C SER A 60 2.70 2.59 -17.62
N GLN A 61 3.20 3.29 -16.60
CA GLN A 61 4.15 2.76 -15.61
C GLN A 61 3.57 1.60 -14.78
N LEU A 62 2.23 1.48 -14.69
CA LEU A 62 1.57 0.42 -13.94
C LEU A 62 1.36 -0.85 -14.78
N LEU A 63 1.62 -0.80 -16.08
CA LEU A 63 1.44 -1.97 -16.96
C LEU A 63 2.41 -3.10 -16.64
N SER A 64 3.59 -2.79 -16.08
CA SER A 64 4.50 -3.81 -15.57
C SER A 64 3.93 -4.58 -14.38
N GLU A 65 2.95 -3.99 -13.68
CA GLU A 65 2.25 -4.63 -12.57
C GLU A 65 0.92 -5.26 -12.99
N TRP A 66 0.47 -5.10 -14.24
CA TRP A 66 -0.80 -5.69 -14.68
C TRP A 66 -0.64 -7.20 -14.86
N ASP A 67 -1.47 -7.99 -14.17
CA ASP A 67 -1.45 -9.44 -14.35
C ASP A 67 -2.25 -9.83 -15.61
N TYR A 68 -1.56 -9.97 -16.75
CA TYR A 68 -2.19 -10.30 -18.04
C TYR A 68 -2.75 -11.72 -18.12
N GLU A 69 -2.33 -12.63 -17.23
CA GLU A 69 -2.81 -14.01 -17.20
C GLU A 69 -4.14 -14.10 -16.43
N GLN A 70 -4.26 -13.36 -15.34
CA GLN A 70 -5.46 -13.39 -14.50
C GLN A 70 -6.55 -12.40 -14.94
N ASN A 71 -6.18 -11.30 -15.60
CA ASN A 71 -7.15 -10.32 -16.04
C ASN A 71 -7.73 -10.66 -17.41
N LYS A 72 -9.07 -10.76 -17.46
CA LYS A 72 -9.82 -10.71 -18.73
C LYS A 72 -9.96 -9.29 -19.28
N LEU A 73 -9.91 -8.28 -18.40
CA LEU A 73 -9.95 -6.87 -18.77
C LEU A 73 -8.61 -6.46 -19.38
N LYS A 74 -8.64 -5.65 -20.43
CA LYS A 74 -7.42 -5.02 -20.96
C LYS A 74 -7.23 -3.64 -20.34
N PRO A 75 -5.98 -3.19 -20.13
CA PRO A 75 -5.70 -1.82 -19.70
C PRO A 75 -6.30 -0.75 -20.62
N THR A 76 -6.49 -1.05 -21.91
CA THR A 76 -7.12 -0.16 -22.89
C THR A 76 -8.65 -0.03 -22.76
N GLU A 77 -9.29 -0.81 -21.89
CA GLU A 77 -10.76 -0.88 -21.73
C GLU A 77 -11.25 -0.26 -20.41
N VAL A 78 -10.32 0.25 -19.59
CA VAL A 78 -10.58 0.77 -18.26
C VAL A 78 -9.85 2.10 -18.09
N SER A 79 -10.47 3.05 -17.40
CA SER A 79 -9.80 4.28 -16.99
C SER A 79 -9.17 4.11 -15.61
N ARG A 80 -8.25 5.01 -15.26
CA ARG A 80 -7.66 5.08 -13.91
C ARG A 80 -8.69 5.26 -12.79
N THR A 81 -9.80 5.94 -13.06
CA THR A 81 -10.89 6.16 -12.08
C THR A 81 -11.82 4.95 -11.90
N SER A 82 -11.61 3.87 -12.66
CA SER A 82 -12.46 2.69 -12.65
C SER A 82 -12.55 2.03 -11.27
N ALA A 83 -13.77 1.76 -10.82
CA ALA A 83 -14.04 0.97 -9.62
C ALA A 83 -14.01 -0.55 -9.88
N LYS A 84 -13.75 -0.99 -11.13
CA LYS A 84 -13.56 -2.42 -11.44
C LYS A 84 -12.33 -2.95 -10.73
N ARG A 85 -12.37 -4.22 -10.35
CA ARG A 85 -11.21 -4.93 -9.79
C ARG A 85 -10.35 -5.49 -10.91
N ALA A 86 -9.05 -5.37 -10.73
CA ALA A 86 -8.04 -6.00 -11.56
C ALA A 86 -7.06 -6.77 -10.66
N TRP A 87 -6.40 -7.76 -11.23
CA TRP A 87 -5.27 -8.45 -10.65
C TRP A 87 -3.97 -7.72 -10.99
N TRP A 88 -3.10 -7.61 -10.01
CA TRP A 88 -1.80 -6.97 -10.11
C TRP A 88 -0.73 -7.94 -9.65
N LYS A 89 0.46 -7.85 -10.24
CA LYS A 89 1.63 -8.66 -9.91
C LYS A 89 2.83 -7.75 -9.67
N CYS A 90 3.41 -7.77 -8.49
CA CYS A 90 4.53 -6.88 -8.15
C CYS A 90 5.83 -7.52 -8.62
N ARG A 91 6.92 -6.74 -8.58
CA ARG A 91 8.28 -7.20 -8.86
C ARG A 91 8.74 -8.39 -8.02
N HIS A 92 8.16 -8.59 -6.83
CA HIS A 92 8.47 -9.73 -5.94
C HIS A 92 7.59 -10.96 -6.24
N GLY A 93 6.79 -10.93 -7.31
CA GLY A 93 5.97 -12.08 -7.75
C GLY A 93 4.63 -12.23 -7.04
N HIS A 94 4.33 -11.42 -6.03
CA HIS A 94 3.03 -11.44 -5.36
C HIS A 94 1.91 -11.02 -6.29
N SER A 95 0.84 -11.82 -6.32
CA SER A 95 -0.41 -11.52 -7.00
C SER A 95 -1.45 -11.00 -6.00
N TRP A 96 -2.08 -9.87 -6.29
CA TRP A 96 -3.20 -9.36 -5.50
C TRP A 96 -4.27 -8.69 -6.36
N SER A 97 -5.51 -8.71 -5.87
CA SER A 97 -6.64 -8.03 -6.50
C SER A 97 -7.00 -6.75 -5.74
N MET A 98 -7.24 -5.65 -6.45
CA MET A 98 -7.80 -4.41 -5.90
C MET A 98 -8.55 -3.60 -6.97
N LYS A 99 -9.28 -2.57 -6.57
CA LYS A 99 -9.91 -1.65 -7.52
C LYS A 99 -8.83 -0.87 -8.27
N ILE A 100 -9.06 -0.58 -9.54
CA ILE A 100 -8.10 0.16 -10.37
C ILE A 100 -7.87 1.57 -9.81
N ASN A 101 -8.91 2.25 -9.34
CA ASN A 101 -8.78 3.56 -8.71
C ASN A 101 -8.00 3.55 -7.38
N GLU A 102 -8.03 2.45 -6.61
CA GLU A 102 -7.21 2.31 -5.41
C GLU A 102 -5.72 2.19 -5.76
N ARG A 103 -5.38 1.47 -6.83
CA ARG A 103 -3.99 1.37 -7.31
C ARG A 103 -3.47 2.67 -7.91
N THR A 104 -4.30 3.37 -8.68
CA THR A 104 -3.88 4.49 -9.55
C THR A 104 -4.05 5.87 -8.92
N ILE A 105 -5.09 6.09 -8.11
CA ILE A 105 -5.39 7.38 -7.48
C ILE A 105 -4.89 7.41 -6.04
N LEU A 106 -5.16 6.34 -5.27
CA LEU A 106 -4.72 6.22 -3.88
C LEU A 106 -3.30 5.65 -3.75
N ASN A 107 -2.68 5.26 -4.86
CA ASN A 107 -1.34 4.67 -4.91
C ASN A 107 -1.13 3.48 -3.96
N LYS A 108 -2.19 2.70 -3.68
CA LYS A 108 -2.07 1.52 -2.83
C LYS A 108 -1.27 0.44 -3.55
N GLY A 109 -0.21 -0.03 -2.90
CA GLY A 109 0.70 -1.03 -3.46
C GLY A 109 0.26 -2.47 -3.21
N CYS A 110 1.24 -3.37 -3.28
CA CYS A 110 1.06 -4.77 -2.96
C CYS A 110 0.82 -4.96 -1.45
N ARG A 111 -0.40 -5.38 -1.09
CA ARG A 111 -0.79 -5.66 0.31
C ARG A 111 0.05 -6.76 0.97
N ILE A 112 0.62 -7.67 0.19
CA ILE A 112 1.44 -8.78 0.70
C ILE A 112 2.81 -8.22 1.09
N CYS A 113 3.46 -7.46 0.19
CA CYS A 113 4.69 -6.73 0.50
C CYS A 113 4.54 -5.79 1.72
N GLU A 114 3.40 -5.13 1.84
CA GLU A 114 3.09 -4.27 2.98
C GLU A 114 2.97 -5.08 4.28
N GLN A 115 2.25 -6.21 4.25
CA GLN A 115 2.10 -7.08 5.42
C GLN A 115 3.43 -7.70 5.87
N GLU A 116 4.27 -8.14 4.92
CA GLU A 116 5.62 -8.63 5.20
C GLU A 116 6.45 -7.56 5.91
N TYR A 117 6.47 -6.35 5.39
CA TYR A 117 7.18 -5.23 6.00
C TYR A 117 6.66 -4.93 7.40
N LEU A 118 5.33 -4.80 7.57
CA LEU A 118 4.71 -4.51 8.86
C LEU A 118 4.98 -5.62 9.90
N SER A 119 5.10 -6.88 9.46
CA SER A 119 5.45 -8.00 10.35
C SER A 119 6.88 -7.92 10.89
N LEU A 120 7.79 -7.25 10.17
CA LEU A 120 9.19 -7.09 10.53
C LEU A 120 9.48 -5.72 11.17
N PHE A 121 8.62 -4.73 10.92
CA PHE A 121 8.80 -3.36 11.36
C PHE A 121 9.11 -3.21 12.85
N PRO A 122 8.42 -3.89 13.79
CA PRO A 122 8.74 -3.83 15.21
C PRO A 122 10.21 -4.15 15.52
N ALA A 123 10.69 -5.28 15.01
CA ALA A 123 12.07 -5.72 15.18
C ALA A 123 13.08 -4.76 14.53
N LEU A 124 12.76 -4.26 13.33
CA LEU A 124 13.56 -3.26 12.63
C LEU A 124 13.65 -1.93 13.40
N ALA A 125 12.54 -1.47 13.98
CA ALA A 125 12.49 -0.24 14.76
C ALA A 125 13.33 -0.35 16.04
N VAL A 126 13.25 -1.47 16.76
CA VAL A 126 14.12 -1.74 17.92
C VAL A 126 15.58 -1.71 17.48
N SER A 127 15.94 -2.45 16.42
CA SER A 127 17.31 -2.47 15.92
C SER A 127 17.82 -1.08 15.53
N TYR A 128 16.99 -0.30 14.83
CA TYR A 128 17.34 1.04 14.38
C TYR A 128 17.62 1.98 15.56
N TYR A 129 16.72 2.04 16.55
CA TYR A 129 16.90 2.90 17.70
C TYR A 129 18.03 2.44 18.63
N SER A 130 18.23 1.14 18.80
CA SER A 130 19.38 0.59 19.52
C SER A 130 20.69 1.03 18.88
N ASN A 131 20.81 0.87 17.56
CA ASN A 131 22.01 1.27 16.82
C ASN A 131 22.28 2.78 16.93
N LYS A 132 21.24 3.62 16.91
CA LYS A 132 21.34 5.08 17.11
C LYS A 132 21.89 5.47 18.50
N LYS A 133 21.87 4.53 19.44
CA LYS A 133 22.43 4.68 20.80
C LYS A 133 23.70 3.85 21.03
N GLY A 134 24.28 3.27 19.97
CA GLY A 134 25.46 2.42 20.08
C GLY A 134 25.19 1.07 20.77
N LEU A 135 23.92 0.69 20.89
CA LEU A 135 23.49 -0.57 21.47
C LEU A 135 23.31 -1.60 20.35
N LYS A 136 23.70 -2.85 20.61
CA LYS A 136 23.50 -3.96 19.68
C LYS A 136 22.23 -4.72 20.03
N ALA A 137 21.26 -4.73 19.12
CA ALA A 137 20.09 -5.59 19.22
C ALA A 137 20.32 -6.91 18.47
N GLU A 138 19.95 -8.02 19.11
CA GLU A 138 19.85 -9.35 18.50
C GLU A 138 18.40 -9.61 18.10
N LEU A 139 18.17 -10.05 16.86
CA LEU A 139 16.83 -10.30 16.31
C LEU A 139 16.58 -11.80 16.20
N GLY A 140 15.47 -12.29 16.75
CA GLY A 140 15.04 -13.69 16.63
C GLY A 140 16.00 -14.72 17.23
N SER A 141 16.89 -14.33 18.15
CA SER A 141 17.92 -15.20 18.73
C SER A 141 17.31 -16.11 19.80
N ASP A 142 17.53 -17.42 19.68
CA ASP A 142 17.14 -18.46 20.66
C ASP A 142 18.28 -18.83 21.61
N ARG A 143 19.51 -18.39 21.34
CA ARG A 143 20.74 -18.82 22.03
C ARG A 143 20.71 -18.63 23.55
N LEU A 144 19.96 -17.64 24.02
CA LEU A 144 19.92 -17.28 25.44
C LEU A 144 18.93 -18.12 26.25
N LEU A 145 17.76 -18.39 25.66
CA LEU A 145 16.62 -19.00 26.37
C LEU A 145 16.27 -20.41 25.85
N GLY A 146 16.80 -20.84 24.70
CA GLY A 146 16.32 -22.00 23.96
C GLY A 146 14.98 -21.75 23.24
N VAL A 147 14.46 -20.53 23.34
CA VAL A 147 13.24 -20.04 22.69
C VAL A 147 13.56 -18.66 22.12
N PRO A 148 13.17 -18.36 20.87
CA PRO A 148 13.54 -17.10 20.23
C PRO A 148 12.86 -15.91 20.91
N LEU A 149 13.68 -14.93 21.31
CA LEU A 149 13.22 -13.57 21.62
C LEU A 149 13.16 -12.78 20.32
N GLU A 150 12.06 -12.04 20.09
CA GLU A 150 11.90 -11.23 18.87
C GLU A 150 13.04 -10.21 18.77
N THR A 151 13.28 -9.47 19.86
CA THR A 151 14.43 -8.59 20.00
C THR A 151 15.02 -8.66 21.40
N TYR A 152 16.35 -8.62 21.48
CA TYR A 152 17.10 -8.61 22.73
C TYR A 152 18.28 -7.65 22.65
N ILE A 153 18.44 -6.79 23.66
CA ILE A 153 19.57 -5.87 23.81
C ILE A 153 20.40 -6.36 25.01
N PRO A 154 21.51 -7.09 24.78
CA PRO A 154 22.25 -7.76 25.86
C PRO A 154 22.83 -6.81 26.91
N SER A 155 23.37 -5.66 26.49
CA SER A 155 23.98 -4.68 27.39
C SER A 155 22.98 -4.11 28.41
N GLU A 156 21.71 -4.01 28.01
CA GLU A 156 20.62 -3.48 28.83
C GLU A 156 19.80 -4.58 29.49
N LYS A 157 20.12 -5.85 29.22
CA LYS A 157 19.28 -7.02 29.55
C LYS A 157 17.80 -6.78 29.24
N LEU A 158 17.52 -6.23 28.06
CA LEU A 158 16.18 -5.81 27.66
C LEU A 158 15.70 -6.67 26.50
N ALA A 159 14.51 -7.27 26.64
CA ALA A 159 13.82 -7.95 25.56
C ALA A 159 12.51 -7.21 25.22
N ILE A 160 12.20 -7.08 23.92
CA ILE A 160 10.95 -6.48 23.45
C ILE A 160 10.28 -7.44 22.48
N GLU A 161 8.99 -7.70 22.71
CA GLU A 161 8.15 -8.55 21.85
C GLU A 161 6.90 -7.81 21.40
N SER A 162 6.61 -7.89 20.11
CA SER A 162 5.45 -7.28 19.47
C SER A 162 4.40 -8.29 19.03
N GLY A 163 4.81 -9.53 18.75
CA GLY A 163 3.92 -10.62 18.40
C GLY A 163 3.14 -11.17 19.59
N SER A 164 1.96 -11.72 19.30
CA SER A 164 1.26 -12.64 20.21
C SER A 164 1.72 -14.07 19.88
N ALA A 165 2.48 -14.68 20.78
CA ALA A 165 2.78 -16.10 20.66
C ALA A 165 1.64 -16.93 21.29
N ASP A 166 1.76 -18.26 21.21
CA ASP A 166 0.95 -19.14 22.05
C ASP A 166 1.07 -18.71 23.52
N GLU A 167 -0.05 -18.68 24.25
CA GLU A 167 -0.11 -18.18 25.63
C GLU A 167 0.89 -18.90 26.55
N ASN A 168 1.11 -20.21 26.36
CA ASN A 168 2.09 -20.95 27.15
C ASN A 168 3.52 -20.53 26.83
N ILE A 169 3.81 -20.25 25.56
CA ILE A 169 5.13 -19.73 25.14
C ILE A 169 5.39 -18.37 25.78
N GLU A 170 4.38 -17.50 25.81
CA GLU A 170 4.52 -16.18 26.43
C GLU A 170 4.78 -16.27 27.94
N ILE A 171 4.07 -17.15 28.65
CA ILE A 171 4.29 -17.40 30.08
C ILE A 171 5.70 -17.95 30.32
N MET A 172 6.12 -18.95 29.53
CA MET A 172 7.47 -19.52 29.63
C MET A 172 8.55 -18.48 29.38
N LYS A 173 8.42 -17.65 28.34
CA LYS A 173 9.36 -16.56 28.03
C LYS A 173 9.46 -15.57 29.19
N ALA A 174 8.33 -15.12 29.72
CA ALA A 174 8.29 -14.19 30.85
C ALA A 174 9.04 -14.75 32.06
N TYR A 175 8.75 -16.01 32.43
CA TYR A 175 9.44 -16.70 33.52
C TYR A 175 10.94 -16.83 33.27
N MET A 176 11.36 -17.27 32.06
CA MET A 176 12.77 -17.44 31.72
C MET A 176 13.55 -16.12 31.68
N CYS A 177 12.91 -15.03 31.28
CA CYS A 177 13.46 -13.67 31.33
C CYS A 177 13.66 -13.23 32.78
N GLU A 178 12.65 -13.41 33.63
CA GLU A 178 12.71 -13.08 35.06
C GLU A 178 13.87 -13.81 35.76
N GLN A 179 14.01 -15.13 35.55
CA GLN A 179 15.09 -15.93 36.13
C GLN A 179 16.49 -15.47 35.71
N ARG A 180 16.63 -14.81 34.56
CA ARG A 180 17.90 -14.29 34.04
C ARG A 180 18.09 -12.79 34.28
N GLY A 181 17.17 -12.14 34.98
CA GLY A 181 17.17 -10.70 35.20
C GLY A 181 17.05 -9.90 33.91
N ILE A 182 16.32 -10.44 32.92
CA ILE A 182 16.01 -9.78 31.65
C ILE A 182 14.67 -9.08 31.81
N ARG A 183 14.65 -7.77 31.56
CA ARG A 183 13.40 -7.01 31.51
C ARG A 183 12.70 -7.31 30.19
N LEU A 184 11.53 -7.96 30.26
CA LEU A 184 10.69 -8.23 29.10
C LEU A 184 9.60 -7.15 28.98
N ILE A 185 9.54 -6.46 27.84
CA ILE A 185 8.49 -5.50 27.50
C ILE A 185 7.64 -6.08 26.37
N LYS A 186 6.35 -6.26 26.62
CA LYS A 186 5.36 -6.53 25.57
C LYS A 186 4.90 -5.22 24.96
N LEU A 187 5.18 -5.03 23.67
CA LEU A 187 4.83 -3.84 22.91
C LEU A 187 4.17 -4.26 21.60
N PRO A 188 2.85 -4.51 21.58
CA PRO A 188 2.17 -4.98 20.37
C PRO A 188 2.09 -3.89 19.30
N MET A 189 2.12 -4.29 18.03
CA MET A 189 1.87 -3.40 16.89
C MET A 189 0.41 -2.94 16.90
N LYS A 190 0.17 -1.70 17.37
CA LYS A 190 -1.16 -1.07 17.40
C LYS A 190 -1.11 0.22 16.59
N GLY A 191 -2.06 0.39 15.68
CA GLY A 191 -2.13 1.57 14.82
C GLY A 191 -1.10 1.52 13.70
N THR A 192 -0.42 2.64 13.48
CA THR A 192 0.57 2.86 12.42
C THR A 192 1.99 2.58 12.88
N GLU A 193 2.95 2.59 11.94
CA GLU A 193 4.38 2.56 12.22
C GLU A 193 4.82 3.70 13.15
N LEU A 194 4.22 4.89 12.99
CA LEU A 194 4.49 6.05 13.85
C LEU A 194 4.03 5.82 15.28
N ASP A 195 2.81 5.31 15.45
CA ASP A 195 2.25 4.99 16.77
C ASP A 195 3.13 3.98 17.54
N TYR A 196 3.62 2.98 16.81
CA TYR A 196 4.54 1.98 17.37
C TYR A 196 5.89 2.59 17.72
N ALA A 197 6.50 3.35 16.81
CA ALA A 197 7.79 3.99 17.02
C ALA A 197 7.77 4.95 18.23
N ASP A 198 6.71 5.74 18.39
CA ASP A 198 6.55 6.60 19.57
C ASP A 198 6.38 5.80 20.86
N SER A 199 5.62 4.71 20.81
CA SER A 199 5.45 3.80 21.95
C SER A 199 6.76 3.11 22.33
N LEU A 200 7.58 2.76 21.33
CA LEU A 200 8.90 2.21 21.53
C LEU A 200 9.86 3.23 22.14
N LYS A 201 9.87 4.48 21.67
CA LYS A 201 10.67 5.56 22.28
C LYS A 201 10.30 5.77 23.76
N ARG A 202 9.01 5.71 24.11
CA ARG A 202 8.56 5.74 25.51
C ARG A 202 9.02 4.53 26.32
N ALA A 203 8.95 3.32 25.74
CA ALA A 203 9.42 2.10 26.38
C ALA A 203 10.95 2.15 26.65
N PHE A 204 11.72 2.65 25.69
CA PHE A 204 13.15 2.92 25.79
C PHE A 204 13.45 3.97 26.88
N GLN A 205 12.68 5.05 26.95
CA GLN A 205 12.85 6.07 27.99
C GLN A 205 12.68 5.49 29.41
N ASN A 206 11.75 4.55 29.60
CA ASN A 206 11.51 3.85 30.88
C ASN A 206 12.64 2.91 31.31
N VAL A 207 13.62 2.67 30.44
CA VAL A 207 14.87 1.94 30.71
C VAL A 207 16.10 2.83 30.52
N HIS A 208 15.92 4.16 30.59
CA HIS A 208 17.00 5.15 30.45
C HIS A 208 17.70 5.18 29.06
N ILE A 209 17.04 4.67 28.02
CA ILE A 209 17.48 4.83 26.62
C ILE A 209 16.70 6.00 26.01
N PHE A 210 17.33 7.15 25.85
CA PHE A 210 16.67 8.36 25.37
C PHE A 210 16.88 8.58 23.88
N VAL A 211 15.82 8.48 23.06
CA VAL A 211 15.85 8.75 21.61
C VAL A 211 15.15 10.08 21.32
N SER A 212 15.86 11.03 20.72
CA SER A 212 15.38 12.41 20.49
C SER A 212 15.15 12.77 19.02
N SER A 213 15.31 11.82 18.10
CA SER A 213 15.10 12.05 16.68
C SER A 213 13.62 12.14 16.32
N ASP A 214 13.34 12.72 15.16
CA ASP A 214 12.00 12.84 14.60
C ASP A 214 11.44 11.45 14.21
N THR A 215 10.23 11.13 14.69
CA THR A 215 9.63 9.80 14.48
C THR A 215 9.22 9.57 13.03
N GLU A 216 8.77 10.60 12.31
CA GLU A 216 8.37 10.45 10.90
C GLU A 216 9.59 10.16 10.02
N GLU A 217 10.67 10.93 10.21
CA GLU A 217 11.94 10.71 9.52
C GLU A 217 12.52 9.32 9.83
N ASP A 218 12.49 8.91 11.10
CA ASP A 218 12.99 7.60 11.52
C ASP A 218 12.22 6.44 10.85
N VAL A 219 10.89 6.52 10.80
CA VAL A 219 10.04 5.51 10.14
C VAL A 219 10.30 5.46 8.64
N GLU A 220 10.44 6.60 7.98
CA GLU A 220 10.78 6.65 6.56
C GLU A 220 12.15 6.02 6.27
N ILE A 221 13.16 6.28 7.11
CA ILE A 221 14.49 5.66 7.00
C ILE A 221 14.41 4.14 7.14
N ILE A 222 13.65 3.64 8.13
CA ILE A 222 13.48 2.20 8.35
C ILE A 222 12.85 1.56 7.11
N LYS A 223 11.76 2.14 6.60
CA LYS A 223 11.05 1.65 5.41
C LYS A 223 11.94 1.63 4.17
N ASN A 224 12.64 2.74 3.89
CA ASN A 224 13.54 2.86 2.75
C ASN A 224 14.74 1.89 2.86
N THR A 225 15.19 1.60 4.07
CA THR A 225 16.25 0.61 4.30
C THR A 225 15.76 -0.81 4.05
N PHE A 226 14.55 -1.15 4.51
CA PHE A 226 13.92 -2.42 4.21
C PHE A 226 13.72 -2.63 2.71
N GLU A 227 13.19 -1.64 1.99
CA GLU A 227 12.97 -1.72 0.54
C GLU A 227 14.29 -1.91 -0.22
N ARG A 228 15.35 -1.16 0.13
CA ARG A 228 16.68 -1.33 -0.48
C ARG A 228 17.28 -2.71 -0.22
N TRP A 229 17.14 -3.22 1.01
CA TRP A 229 17.59 -4.58 1.34
C TRP A 229 16.83 -5.61 0.52
N ARG A 230 15.50 -5.48 0.43
CA ARG A 230 14.64 -6.39 -0.32
C ARG A 230 14.96 -6.38 -1.82
N ASP A 231 15.34 -5.24 -2.37
CA ASP A 231 15.74 -5.09 -3.78
C ASP A 231 17.15 -5.62 -4.09
N SER A 232 17.97 -5.87 -3.06
CA SER A 232 19.32 -6.41 -3.20
C SER A 232 19.39 -7.95 -3.15
N GLN A 233 18.26 -8.61 -2.89
CA GLN A 233 18.15 -10.07 -2.83
C GLN A 233 17.95 -10.71 -4.21
#